data_AF-A0A2E9CXN8-F1
#
_entry.id   AF-A0A2E9CXN8-F1
#
_cell.length_a   1.000
_cell.length_b   1.000
_cell.length_c   1.000
_cell.angle_alpha   90.00
_cell.angle_beta   90.00
_cell.angle_gamma   90.00
#
_symmetry.space_group_name_H-M   'P 1'
#
loop_
_entity.id
_entity.type
_entity.pdbx_description
1 polymer ?
#
loop_
_entity_poly.entity_id
_entity_poly.type
_entity_poly.pdbx_seq_one_letter_code
_entity_poly.pdbx_strand_id
1 'polypeptide(L)'
;MARLKEYYKNQLREKIKQKFNLKNINEVPKLSKIVLNMGVGEAIADSKKINSASEDLMNITGQKPVVTNAKQSIAGFKLRKGLSIGCKVTLRKNRMYEFLDRLIYIALPRVRDFKGLSLKSFDDKGNYSIGIKEQIIFPEIDYDKIDKVRGMDISLVTSTQNIQHSFELLKGLNLPFTKGSFAKPDEAKTKLEKTSTNQPSKVSSELSADSLSVPVPNETKSNLEQSSVSNTTKTKNESKQTSVSESSEVELQQKQSTESKGV
;
A
#
# COMPACT_ATOMS: atom_id res chain seq x y z
N MET A 1 29.88 -13.28 -13.18
CA MET A 1 28.41 -13.58 -13.12
C MET A 1 27.78 -12.46 -12.26
N ALA A 2 26.58 -12.62 -11.70
CA ALA A 2 26.08 -11.63 -10.72
C ALA A 2 26.89 -11.72 -9.41
N ARG A 3 27.59 -10.65 -9.02
CA ARG A 3 28.52 -10.60 -7.86
C ARG A 3 27.92 -11.18 -6.59
N LEU A 4 26.74 -10.69 -6.21
CA LEU A 4 26.04 -11.10 -4.98
C LEU A 4 25.64 -12.60 -4.97
N LYS A 5 25.47 -13.21 -6.16
CA LYS A 5 25.16 -14.65 -6.33
C LYS A 5 26.39 -15.55 -6.15
N GLU A 6 27.58 -15.08 -6.56
CA GLU A 6 28.85 -15.76 -6.33
C GLU A 6 29.23 -15.70 -4.84
N TYR A 7 29.10 -14.51 -4.23
CA TYR A 7 29.27 -14.33 -2.79
C TYR A 7 28.32 -15.23 -1.97
N TYR A 8 27.04 -15.30 -2.36
CA TYR A 8 26.07 -16.21 -1.73
C TYR A 8 26.55 -17.67 -1.77
N LYS A 9 26.96 -18.15 -2.95
CA LYS A 9 27.41 -19.54 -3.15
C LYS A 9 28.67 -19.87 -2.36
N ASN A 10 29.69 -19.01 -2.46
CA ASN A 10 31.07 -19.35 -2.11
C ASN A 10 31.45 -19.00 -0.67
N GLN A 11 30.67 -18.15 0.02
CA GLN A 11 30.97 -17.74 1.39
C GLN A 11 29.75 -17.77 2.30
N LEU A 12 28.62 -17.17 1.88
CA LEU A 12 27.48 -17.01 2.78
C LEU A 12 26.77 -18.34 3.08
N ARG A 13 26.67 -19.22 2.07
CA ARG A 13 26.04 -20.55 2.23
C ARG A 13 26.69 -21.37 3.35
N GLU A 14 28.02 -21.33 3.45
CA GLU A 14 28.79 -22.09 4.44
C GLU A 14 28.69 -21.47 5.83
N LYS A 15 28.84 -20.14 5.93
CA LYS A 15 28.65 -19.39 7.18
C LYS A 15 27.27 -19.63 7.79
N ILE A 16 26.20 -19.65 6.97
CA ILE A 16 24.84 -19.96 7.43
C ILE A 16 24.72 -21.44 7.83
N LYS A 17 25.30 -22.39 7.07
CA LYS A 17 25.30 -23.82 7.43
C LYS A 17 25.94 -24.04 8.80
N GLN A 18 27.10 -23.44 9.05
CA GLN A 18 27.83 -23.49 10.32
C GLN A 18 27.02 -22.86 11.46
N LYS A 19 26.54 -21.62 11.28
CA LYS A 19 25.82 -20.89 12.34
C LYS A 19 24.57 -21.60 12.87
N PHE A 20 23.87 -22.33 12.01
CA PHE A 20 22.67 -23.08 12.37
C PHE A 20 22.88 -24.61 12.46
N ASN A 21 24.13 -25.09 12.39
CA ASN A 21 24.50 -26.51 12.40
C ASN A 21 23.66 -27.40 11.45
N LEU A 22 23.32 -26.88 10.27
CA LEU A 22 22.41 -27.55 9.34
C LEU A 22 23.05 -28.81 8.76
N LYS A 23 22.36 -29.95 8.86
CA LYS A 23 22.86 -31.25 8.39
C LYS A 23 23.02 -31.24 6.87
N ASN A 24 22.03 -30.71 6.14
CA ASN A 24 22.00 -30.73 4.68
C ASN A 24 22.37 -29.36 4.08
N ILE A 25 23.29 -29.34 3.10
CA ILE A 25 23.70 -28.09 2.43
C ILE A 25 22.56 -27.48 1.58
N ASN A 26 21.54 -28.26 1.24
CA ASN A 26 20.35 -27.80 0.51
C ASN A 26 19.23 -27.23 1.40
N GLU A 27 19.35 -27.39 2.72
CA GLU A 27 18.48 -26.82 3.76
C GLU A 27 18.79 -25.34 4.02
N VAL A 28 20.01 -24.90 3.65
CA VAL A 28 20.46 -23.51 3.77
C VAL A 28 19.50 -22.56 3.05
N PRO A 29 18.97 -21.52 3.72
CA PRO A 29 18.01 -20.60 3.14
C PRO A 29 18.58 -19.85 1.92
N LYS A 30 17.79 -19.80 0.85
CA LYS A 30 18.11 -19.08 -0.39
C LYS A 30 17.01 -18.08 -0.74
N LEU A 31 17.35 -17.01 -1.47
CA LEU A 31 16.36 -16.13 -2.05
C LEU A 31 15.72 -16.81 -3.28
N SER A 32 14.39 -16.86 -3.32
CA SER A 32 13.60 -17.62 -4.30
C SER A 32 13.11 -16.73 -5.46
N LYS A 33 12.58 -15.55 -5.10
CA LYS A 33 12.15 -14.48 -6.03
C LYS A 33 12.16 -13.14 -5.29
N ILE A 34 12.29 -12.07 -6.05
CA ILE A 34 11.88 -10.73 -5.60
C ILE A 34 10.64 -10.35 -6.40
N VAL A 35 9.62 -9.82 -5.72
CA VAL A 35 8.43 -9.25 -6.36
C VAL A 35 8.48 -7.74 -6.11
N LEU A 36 8.40 -6.95 -7.18
CA LEU A 36 8.13 -5.52 -7.10
C LEU A 36 6.66 -5.29 -7.45
N ASN A 37 5.99 -4.40 -6.72
CA ASN A 37 4.60 -4.03 -6.91
C ASN A 37 4.45 -2.50 -6.82
N MET A 38 3.68 -1.91 -7.73
CA MET A 38 3.29 -0.51 -7.68
C MET A 38 1.77 -0.39 -7.83
N GLY A 39 1.11 0.15 -6.79
CA GLY A 39 -0.30 0.49 -6.83
C GLY A 39 -0.50 1.90 -7.40
N VAL A 40 -1.26 2.02 -8.48
CA VAL A 40 -1.52 3.28 -9.19
C VAL A 40 -3.00 3.61 -9.09
N GLY A 41 -3.47 4.01 -7.90
CA GLY A 41 -4.90 4.31 -7.68
C GLY A 41 -5.49 5.38 -8.61
N GLU A 42 -4.65 6.24 -9.19
CA GLU A 42 -5.02 7.25 -10.19
C GLU A 42 -5.41 6.65 -11.56
N ALA A 43 -5.02 5.40 -11.83
CA ALA A 43 -5.30 4.65 -13.06
C ALA A 43 -6.79 4.55 -13.41
N ILE A 44 -7.65 4.68 -12.39
CA ILE A 44 -9.11 4.63 -12.50
C ILE A 44 -9.66 5.85 -13.26
N ALA A 45 -8.97 6.99 -13.17
CA ALA A 45 -9.34 8.24 -13.84
C ALA A 45 -8.56 8.46 -15.15
N ASP A 46 -7.29 8.02 -15.20
CA ASP A 46 -6.45 8.10 -16.41
C ASP A 46 -5.60 6.84 -16.57
N SER A 47 -5.88 6.07 -17.61
CA SER A 47 -5.18 4.84 -17.94
C SER A 47 -3.74 5.06 -18.42
N LYS A 48 -3.39 6.26 -18.92
CA LYS A 48 -2.02 6.59 -19.37
C LYS A 48 -1.02 6.47 -18.23
N LYS A 49 -1.41 6.83 -17.01
CA LYS A 49 -0.59 6.74 -15.79
C LYS A 49 -0.12 5.33 -15.44
N ILE A 50 -0.77 4.29 -15.98
CA ILE A 50 -0.33 2.90 -15.86
C ILE A 50 0.88 2.65 -16.76
N ASN A 51 0.93 3.28 -17.93
CA ASN A 51 2.01 3.12 -18.90
C ASN A 51 3.28 3.78 -18.38
N SER A 52 3.23 5.04 -17.92
CA SER A 52 4.39 5.69 -17.27
C SER A 52 4.88 4.90 -16.05
N ALA A 53 3.97 4.41 -15.18
CA ALA A 53 4.34 3.53 -14.05
C ALA A 53 4.91 2.15 -14.48
N SER A 54 4.53 1.65 -15.66
CA SER A 54 5.10 0.44 -16.25
C SER A 54 6.48 0.70 -16.88
N GLU A 55 6.72 1.90 -17.41
CA GLU A 55 7.99 2.32 -17.96
C GLU A 55 9.01 2.58 -16.85
N ASP A 56 8.63 3.29 -15.76
CA ASP A 56 9.41 3.42 -14.52
C ASP A 56 9.90 2.04 -14.02
N LEU A 57 8.98 1.09 -13.83
CA LEU A 57 9.31 -0.26 -13.38
C LEU A 57 10.13 -1.05 -14.40
N MET A 58 9.97 -0.80 -15.70
CA MET A 58 10.78 -1.45 -16.73
C MET A 58 12.22 -0.95 -16.70
N ASN A 59 12.43 0.37 -16.56
CA ASN A 59 13.75 1.01 -16.47
C ASN A 59 14.50 0.53 -15.22
N ILE A 60 13.83 0.52 -14.06
CA ILE A 60 14.39 0.04 -12.79
C ILE A 60 14.76 -1.46 -12.88
N THR A 61 13.89 -2.31 -13.44
CA THR A 61 14.06 -3.78 -13.33
C THR A 61 14.71 -4.47 -14.53
N GLY A 62 14.85 -3.79 -15.67
CA GLY A 62 15.30 -4.40 -16.93
C GLY A 62 14.34 -5.48 -17.45
N GLN A 63 13.06 -5.39 -17.09
CA GLN A 63 12.05 -6.41 -17.41
C GLN A 63 10.65 -5.78 -17.53
N LYS A 64 9.98 -6.02 -18.66
CA LYS A 64 8.60 -5.55 -18.90
C LYS A 64 7.66 -6.00 -17.75
N PRO A 65 6.97 -5.08 -17.06
CA PRO A 65 6.01 -5.42 -16.02
C PRO A 65 4.76 -6.13 -16.54
N VAL A 66 4.03 -6.73 -15.61
CA VAL A 66 2.68 -7.26 -15.82
C VAL A 66 1.70 -6.31 -15.13
N VAL A 67 0.81 -5.70 -15.92
CA VAL A 67 -0.30 -4.87 -15.41
C VAL A 67 -1.25 -5.74 -14.58
N THR A 68 -1.74 -5.21 -13.46
CA THR A 68 -2.63 -5.91 -12.52
C THR A 68 -4.04 -5.34 -12.56
N ASN A 69 -5.01 -6.24 -12.79
CA ASN A 69 -6.41 -5.86 -12.97
C ASN A 69 -7.26 -6.25 -11.75
N ALA A 70 -8.35 -5.50 -11.54
CA ALA A 70 -9.31 -5.67 -10.46
C ALA A 70 -9.98 -7.05 -10.52
N LYS A 71 -9.85 -7.86 -9.46
CA LYS A 71 -10.55 -9.14 -9.33
C LYS A 71 -12.05 -8.99 -9.03
N GLN A 72 -12.41 -7.93 -8.31
CA GLN A 72 -13.74 -7.64 -7.79
C GLN A 72 -14.05 -6.15 -8.02
N SER A 73 -15.35 -5.81 -8.10
CA SER A 73 -15.81 -4.42 -8.09
C SER A 73 -16.01 -3.96 -6.65
N ILE A 74 -15.54 -2.75 -6.30
CA ILE A 74 -15.70 -2.18 -4.96
C ILE A 74 -16.06 -0.69 -5.10
N ALA A 75 -17.31 -0.35 -4.78
CA ALA A 75 -17.87 0.98 -5.03
C ALA A 75 -17.13 2.11 -4.29
N GLY A 76 -16.69 1.89 -3.05
CA GLY A 76 -15.96 2.88 -2.24
C GLY A 76 -14.63 3.33 -2.87
N PHE A 77 -13.96 2.46 -3.63
CA PHE A 77 -12.76 2.78 -4.40
C PHE A 77 -13.06 3.14 -5.87
N LYS A 78 -14.35 3.27 -6.24
CA LYS A 78 -14.84 3.44 -7.63
C LYS A 78 -14.37 2.32 -8.59
N LEU A 79 -14.01 1.16 -8.05
CA LEU A 79 -13.43 0.06 -8.83
C LEU A 79 -14.49 -0.85 -9.47
N ARG A 80 -14.27 -1.19 -10.73
CA ARG A 80 -14.98 -2.25 -11.47
C ARG A 80 -14.02 -3.40 -11.78
N LYS A 81 -14.50 -4.64 -11.68
CA LYS A 81 -13.77 -5.85 -12.10
C LYS A 81 -13.21 -5.68 -13.52
N GLY A 82 -11.95 -6.08 -13.73
CA GLY A 82 -11.25 -5.97 -15.01
C GLY A 82 -10.45 -4.67 -15.23
N LEU A 83 -10.74 -3.58 -14.51
CA LEU A 83 -9.94 -2.35 -14.61
C LEU A 83 -8.50 -2.58 -14.15
N SER A 84 -7.53 -2.03 -14.89
CA SER A 84 -6.11 -2.02 -14.54
C SER A 84 -5.85 -1.00 -13.41
N ILE A 85 -5.13 -1.41 -12.35
CA ILE A 85 -4.92 -0.59 -11.13
C ILE A 85 -3.42 -0.43 -10.79
N GLY A 86 -2.55 -1.28 -11.31
CA GLY A 86 -1.13 -1.22 -10.97
C GLY A 86 -0.27 -2.09 -11.88
N CYS A 87 1.01 -2.19 -11.53
CA CYS A 87 2.01 -2.95 -12.25
C CYS A 87 2.85 -3.77 -11.28
N LYS A 88 3.29 -4.98 -11.70
CA LYS A 88 4.21 -5.80 -10.92
C LYS A 88 5.29 -6.45 -11.79
N VAL A 89 6.45 -6.67 -11.18
CA VAL A 89 7.56 -7.44 -11.76
C VAL A 89 7.88 -8.61 -10.83
N THR A 90 8.29 -9.76 -11.37
CA THR A 90 8.85 -10.84 -10.56
C THR A 90 10.21 -11.23 -11.11
N LEU A 91 11.24 -10.88 -10.34
CA LEU A 91 12.64 -11.17 -10.66
C LEU A 91 13.05 -12.50 -10.04
N ARG A 92 13.81 -13.28 -10.82
CA ARG A 92 14.36 -14.60 -10.46
C ARG A 92 15.76 -14.76 -11.08
N LYS A 93 16.46 -15.84 -10.71
CA LYS A 93 17.81 -16.15 -11.24
C LYS A 93 18.75 -14.95 -11.08
N ASN A 94 19.47 -14.53 -12.12
CA ASN A 94 20.51 -13.50 -12.00
C ASN A 94 19.95 -12.09 -11.76
N ARG A 95 18.93 -11.66 -12.53
CA ARG A 95 18.26 -10.34 -12.40
C ARG A 95 17.81 -10.00 -10.97
N MET A 96 17.45 -11.03 -10.21
CA MET A 96 17.07 -10.90 -8.79
C MET A 96 18.26 -10.45 -7.92
N TYR A 97 19.44 -11.02 -8.13
CA TYR A 97 20.66 -10.62 -7.41
C TYR A 97 21.18 -9.28 -7.93
N GLU A 98 21.13 -9.02 -9.24
CA GLU A 98 21.54 -7.75 -9.86
C GLU A 98 20.65 -6.56 -9.41
N PHE A 99 19.34 -6.79 -9.24
CA PHE A 99 18.45 -5.80 -8.64
C PHE A 99 18.72 -5.60 -7.14
N LEU A 100 19.00 -6.67 -6.39
CA LEU A 100 19.30 -6.56 -4.96
C LEU A 100 20.63 -5.83 -4.70
N ASP A 101 21.65 -6.04 -5.54
CA ASP A 101 22.92 -5.31 -5.51
C ASP A 101 22.69 -3.80 -5.69
N ARG A 102 21.93 -3.40 -6.73
CA ARG A 102 21.56 -1.99 -6.97
C ARG A 102 20.69 -1.41 -5.85
N LEU A 103 19.73 -2.17 -5.32
CA LEU A 103 18.90 -1.75 -4.20
C LEU A 103 19.75 -1.40 -2.98
N ILE A 104 20.69 -2.28 -2.59
CA ILE A 104 21.51 -2.11 -1.39
C ILE A 104 22.55 -1.01 -1.55
N TYR A 105 23.30 -1.00 -2.65
CA TYR A 105 24.47 -0.13 -2.81
C TYR A 105 24.16 1.23 -3.45
N ILE A 106 23.05 1.38 -4.18
CA ILE A 106 22.73 2.60 -4.94
C ILE A 106 21.44 3.26 -4.43
N ALA A 107 20.37 2.48 -4.24
CA ALA A 107 19.05 3.04 -3.96
C ALA A 107 18.81 3.32 -2.47
N LEU A 108 19.12 2.40 -1.56
CA LEU A 108 18.92 2.61 -0.12
C LEU A 108 19.70 3.83 0.44
N PRO A 109 20.96 4.11 0.05
CA PRO A 109 21.67 5.31 0.48
C PRO A 109 21.06 6.63 -0.03
N ARG A 110 20.23 6.58 -1.08
CA ARG A 110 19.48 7.73 -1.62
C ARG A 110 18.10 7.94 -0.98
N VAL A 111 17.66 7.03 -0.10
CA VAL A 111 16.40 7.20 0.64
C VAL A 111 16.56 8.36 1.64
N ARG A 112 15.70 9.37 1.54
CA ARG A 112 15.64 10.48 2.50
C ARG A 112 15.38 9.96 3.92
N ASP A 113 16.15 10.46 4.88
CA ASP A 113 16.14 10.06 6.30
C ASP A 113 16.39 8.55 6.56
N PHE A 114 17.25 7.90 5.77
CA PHE A 114 17.52 6.47 5.89
C PHE A 114 18.18 6.06 7.23
N LYS A 115 17.37 5.51 8.15
CA LYS A 115 17.79 5.00 9.47
C LYS A 115 18.00 3.48 9.50
N GLY A 116 18.19 2.86 8.34
CA GLY A 116 18.19 1.39 8.18
C GLY A 116 16.79 0.80 7.99
N LEU A 117 16.75 -0.50 7.70
CA LEU A 117 15.55 -1.29 7.48
C LEU A 117 15.00 -1.90 8.79
N SER A 118 13.68 -1.89 8.96
CA SER A 118 13.01 -2.36 10.18
C SER A 118 13.00 -3.88 10.31
N LEU A 119 13.38 -4.40 11.49
CA LEU A 119 13.26 -5.83 11.83
C LEU A 119 11.80 -6.30 12.00
N LYS A 120 10.82 -5.40 11.98
CA LYS A 120 9.39 -5.75 12.10
C LYS A 120 8.72 -6.11 10.77
N SER A 121 9.38 -5.88 9.63
CA SER A 121 8.80 -6.12 8.30
C SER A 121 9.03 -7.55 7.76
N PHE A 122 9.25 -8.51 8.67
CA PHE A 122 9.25 -9.94 8.34
C PHE A 122 7.84 -10.52 8.50
N ASP A 123 7.39 -11.29 7.51
CA ASP A 123 6.17 -12.10 7.63
C ASP A 123 6.41 -13.28 8.59
N ASP A 124 5.34 -13.85 9.16
CA ASP A 124 5.39 -15.08 9.98
C ASP A 124 6.09 -16.26 9.27
N LYS A 125 6.09 -16.25 7.94
CA LYS A 125 6.70 -17.26 7.06
C LYS A 125 8.11 -16.89 6.60
N GLY A 126 8.75 -15.92 7.24
CA GLY A 126 10.14 -15.54 6.98
C GLY A 126 10.40 -14.79 5.67
N ASN A 127 9.39 -14.33 4.92
CA ASN A 127 9.63 -13.35 3.85
C ASN A 127 9.91 -11.97 4.46
N TYR A 128 10.41 -11.05 3.65
CA TYR A 128 10.66 -9.67 4.08
C TYR A 128 10.10 -8.67 3.07
N SER A 129 9.37 -7.65 3.54
CA SER A 129 8.73 -6.64 2.68
C SER A 129 9.23 -5.23 2.99
N ILE A 130 9.58 -4.48 1.95
CA ILE A 130 10.11 -3.11 2.03
C ILE A 130 9.18 -2.18 1.24
N GLY A 131 8.61 -1.18 1.90
CA GLY A 131 7.88 -0.08 1.24
C GLY A 131 8.82 1.09 0.94
N ILE A 132 8.95 1.45 -0.34
CA ILE A 132 9.62 2.66 -0.82
C ILE A 132 8.56 3.72 -1.11
N LYS A 133 8.76 4.95 -0.61
CA LYS A 133 7.79 6.06 -0.78
C LYS A 133 7.92 6.79 -2.12
N GLU A 134 9.13 6.84 -2.68
CA GLU A 134 9.50 7.74 -3.77
C GLU A 134 10.39 6.95 -4.75
N GLN A 135 10.01 6.80 -6.04
CA GLN A 135 10.75 5.96 -7.00
C GLN A 135 12.10 6.56 -7.43
N ILE A 136 12.31 7.86 -7.20
CA ILE A 136 13.50 8.65 -7.51
C ILE A 136 14.81 8.18 -6.86
N ILE A 137 14.77 7.20 -5.96
CA ILE A 137 15.99 6.63 -5.35
C ILE A 137 16.82 5.81 -6.36
N PHE A 138 16.21 5.39 -7.48
CA PHE A 138 16.85 4.69 -8.58
C PHE A 138 17.36 5.68 -9.63
N PRO A 139 18.67 5.74 -9.95
CA PRO A 139 19.21 6.63 -10.98
C PRO A 139 18.77 6.26 -12.40
N GLU A 140 18.13 5.10 -12.59
CA GLU A 140 17.49 4.70 -13.84
C GLU A 140 16.17 5.45 -14.13
N ILE A 141 15.68 6.25 -13.17
CA ILE A 141 14.56 7.17 -13.36
C ILE A 141 15.08 8.59 -13.61
N ASP A 142 14.63 9.18 -14.71
CA ASP A 142 14.92 10.57 -15.08
C ASP A 142 13.87 11.50 -14.45
N TYR A 143 14.33 12.42 -13.59
CA TYR A 143 13.47 13.33 -12.81
C TYR A 143 12.54 14.17 -13.68
N ASP A 144 13.01 14.65 -14.84
CA ASP A 144 12.27 15.56 -15.70
C ASP A 144 11.12 14.86 -16.47
N LYS A 145 11.09 13.52 -16.43
CA LYS A 145 10.06 12.69 -17.08
C LYS A 145 8.99 12.16 -16.11
N ILE A 146 9.04 12.52 -14.82
CA ILE A 146 8.14 11.96 -13.79
C ILE A 146 6.81 12.75 -13.73
N ASP A 147 5.72 12.17 -14.24
CA ASP A 147 4.35 12.71 -14.06
C ASP A 147 4.01 13.01 -12.59
N LYS A 148 4.43 12.10 -11.70
CA LYS A 148 4.18 12.14 -10.26
C LYS A 148 5.08 11.16 -9.51
N VAL A 149 5.53 11.54 -8.31
CA VAL A 149 6.22 10.63 -7.39
C VAL A 149 5.28 9.51 -6.93
N ARG A 150 5.70 8.25 -7.09
CA ARG A 150 4.97 7.04 -6.72
C ARG A 150 5.82 6.15 -5.80
N GLY A 151 5.17 5.51 -4.84
CA GLY A 151 5.79 4.47 -4.01
C GLY A 151 5.78 3.10 -4.69
N MET A 152 6.58 2.17 -4.16
CA MET A 152 6.56 0.76 -4.57
C MET A 152 6.86 -0.18 -3.39
N ASP A 153 6.29 -1.38 -3.45
CA ASP A 153 6.54 -2.45 -2.49
C ASP A 153 7.52 -3.47 -3.09
N ILE A 154 8.53 -3.86 -2.32
CA ILE A 154 9.49 -4.91 -2.67
C ILE A 154 9.35 -6.06 -1.66
N SER A 155 8.84 -7.21 -2.10
CA SER A 155 8.80 -8.44 -1.29
C SER A 155 9.94 -9.38 -1.67
N LEU A 156 10.85 -9.59 -0.74
CA LEU A 156 11.94 -10.56 -0.78
C LEU A 156 11.43 -11.91 -0.27
N VAL A 157 11.25 -12.88 -1.17
CA VAL A 157 10.73 -14.21 -0.81
C VAL A 157 11.87 -15.20 -0.71
N THR A 158 12.11 -15.72 0.50
CA THR A 158 13.15 -16.71 0.78
C THR A 158 12.63 -18.14 0.58
N SER A 159 13.39 -19.15 1.01
CA SER A 159 13.00 -20.56 0.98
C SER A 159 12.80 -21.21 2.36
N THR A 160 12.89 -20.42 3.43
CA THR A 160 12.73 -20.91 4.81
C THR A 160 11.52 -20.25 5.44
N GLN A 161 10.85 -20.97 6.34
CA GLN A 161 9.72 -20.44 7.11
C GLN A 161 10.20 -19.69 8.37
N ASN A 162 11.44 -19.93 8.81
CA ASN A 162 11.96 -19.40 10.07
C ASN A 162 12.53 -17.99 9.89
N ILE A 163 11.90 -16.98 10.51
CA ILE A 163 12.32 -15.57 10.49
C ILE A 163 13.83 -15.40 10.78
N GLN A 164 14.36 -16.06 11.82
CA GLN A 164 15.76 -15.95 12.21
C GLN A 164 16.75 -16.40 11.10
N HIS A 165 16.39 -17.41 10.30
CA HIS A 165 17.23 -17.90 9.20
C HIS A 165 17.15 -16.97 7.99
N SER A 166 15.97 -16.40 7.71
CA SER A 166 15.81 -15.35 6.69
C SER A 166 16.53 -14.06 7.07
N PHE A 167 16.49 -13.66 8.34
CA PHE A 167 17.21 -12.49 8.81
C PHE A 167 18.72 -12.65 8.66
N GLU A 168 19.29 -13.79 9.05
CA GLU A 168 20.72 -14.03 8.86
C GLU A 168 21.10 -14.05 7.37
N LEU A 169 20.25 -14.62 6.50
CA LEU A 169 20.44 -14.57 5.05
C LEU A 169 20.48 -13.13 4.54
N LEU A 170 19.49 -12.30 4.89
CA LEU A 170 19.41 -10.91 4.41
C LEU A 170 20.52 -10.05 5.00
N LYS A 171 20.85 -10.22 6.29
CA LYS A 171 21.97 -9.54 6.95
C LYS A 171 23.30 -9.91 6.31
N GLY A 172 23.49 -11.20 5.99
CA GLY A 172 24.67 -11.70 5.28
C GLY A 172 24.75 -11.22 3.83
N LEU A 173 23.62 -10.92 3.18
CA LEU A 173 23.56 -10.24 1.87
C LEU A 173 23.77 -8.72 1.99
N ASN A 174 24.27 -8.22 3.12
CA ASN A 174 24.54 -6.81 3.42
C ASN A 174 23.32 -5.88 3.45
N LEU A 175 22.10 -6.38 3.71
CA LEU A 175 20.97 -5.48 3.92
C LEU A 175 21.17 -4.64 5.21
N PRO A 176 21.13 -3.30 5.13
CA PRO A 176 21.37 -2.43 6.28
C PRO A 176 20.15 -2.34 7.20
N PHE A 177 20.07 -3.21 8.20
CA PHE A 177 19.02 -3.18 9.23
C PHE A 177 19.30 -2.16 10.33
N THR A 178 18.24 -1.52 10.85
CA THR A 178 18.32 -0.64 12.03
C THR A 178 18.72 -1.45 13.26
N LYS A 179 19.53 -0.84 14.16
CA LYS A 179 19.85 -1.44 15.47
C LYS A 179 18.57 -1.57 16.31
N GLY A 180 18.14 -2.80 16.57
CA GLY A 180 16.97 -3.11 17.39
C GLY A 180 16.87 -4.62 17.66
N SER A 181 15.88 -5.00 18.46
CA SER A 181 15.51 -6.39 18.73
C SER A 181 14.26 -6.81 17.93
N PHE A 182 14.04 -8.12 17.79
CA PHE A 182 12.77 -8.65 17.35
C PHE A 182 11.71 -8.43 18.44
N ALA A 183 10.95 -7.35 18.32
CA ALA A 183 9.72 -7.20 19.10
C ALA A 183 8.72 -8.26 18.62
N LYS A 184 8.25 -9.11 19.54
CA LYS A 184 7.16 -10.06 19.28
C LYS A 184 5.90 -9.26 18.87
N PRO A 185 5.06 -9.77 17.95
CA PRO A 185 3.93 -9.01 17.42
C PRO A 185 2.91 -8.60 18.49
N ASP A 186 2.83 -9.34 19.60
CA ASP A 186 1.85 -9.15 20.68
C ASP A 186 2.00 -7.80 21.39
N GLU A 187 3.24 -7.30 21.57
CA GLU A 187 3.52 -6.03 22.27
C GLU A 187 3.12 -4.78 21.46
N ALA A 188 2.80 -4.91 20.17
CA ALA A 188 2.53 -3.76 19.30
C ALA A 188 1.21 -3.06 19.63
N LYS A 189 0.22 -3.77 20.18
CA LYS A 189 -1.13 -3.23 20.47
C LYS A 189 -1.13 -2.34 21.72
N THR A 190 -0.51 -2.80 22.81
CA THR A 190 -0.52 -2.15 24.15
C THR A 190 0.19 -0.79 24.20
N LYS A 191 0.84 -0.35 23.12
CA LYS A 191 1.55 0.95 23.03
C LYS A 191 0.76 2.05 22.32
N LEU A 192 -0.43 1.77 21.77
CA LEU A 192 -1.32 2.78 21.18
C LEU A 192 -2.36 3.35 22.17
N GLU A 193 -2.69 2.62 23.24
CA GLU A 193 -3.68 3.05 24.24
C GLU A 193 -3.08 3.85 25.40
N LYS A 194 -1.74 3.87 25.53
CA LYS A 194 -1.03 4.47 26.69
C LYS A 194 -0.53 5.90 26.48
N THR A 195 -1.05 6.60 25.47
CA THR A 195 -0.69 7.99 25.12
C THR A 195 -1.86 8.97 25.23
N SER A 196 -2.99 8.56 25.81
CA SER A 196 -4.20 9.40 25.94
C SER A 196 -4.79 9.43 27.35
N THR A 197 -3.96 9.35 28.40
CA THR A 197 -4.38 9.70 29.77
C THR A 197 -3.17 10.08 30.66
N ASN A 198 -3.43 10.89 31.69
CA ASN A 198 -2.56 11.25 32.81
C ASN A 198 -1.34 12.16 32.55
N GLN A 199 -1.54 13.45 32.85
CA GLN A 199 -0.48 14.37 33.30
C GLN A 199 -0.84 14.83 34.74
N PRO A 200 -0.17 14.32 35.81
CA PRO A 200 -0.60 14.58 37.19
C PRO A 200 0.44 15.32 38.06
N SER A 201 0.08 16.51 38.58
CA SER A 201 0.75 17.27 39.67
C SER A 201 -0.05 18.53 40.00
N LYS A 202 -0.25 19.01 41.25
CA LYS A 202 0.08 18.50 42.59
C LYS A 202 -0.90 19.10 43.64
N VAL A 203 -1.39 18.25 44.54
CA VAL A 203 -1.67 18.42 45.98
C VAL A 203 -1.48 19.82 46.64
N SER A 204 -2.57 20.37 47.23
CA SER A 204 -2.74 21.33 48.38
C SER A 204 -1.90 22.64 48.44
N SER A 205 -2.37 23.78 49.00
CA SER A 205 -3.21 23.97 50.20
C SER A 205 -3.79 25.41 50.38
N GLU A 206 -4.72 25.56 51.34
CA GLU A 206 -5.11 26.78 52.12
C GLU A 206 -6.03 27.93 51.58
N LEU A 207 -7.20 28.04 52.26
CA LEU A 207 -7.89 29.19 52.88
C LEU A 207 -8.61 30.35 52.11
N SER A 208 -9.73 30.74 52.74
CA SER A 208 -10.54 31.99 52.64
C SER A 208 -11.35 32.26 51.36
N ALA A 209 -12.52 32.92 51.39
CA ALA A 209 -13.54 33.11 52.44
C ALA A 209 -14.84 33.71 51.81
N ASP A 210 -16.01 33.46 52.41
CA ASP A 210 -17.30 34.17 52.21
C ASP A 210 -17.90 34.21 50.77
N SER A 211 -19.19 34.48 50.51
CA SER A 211 -20.48 34.26 51.21
C SER A 211 -21.58 34.28 50.10
N LEU A 212 -22.75 33.62 50.17
CA LEU A 212 -23.95 33.97 50.96
C LEU A 212 -25.09 32.93 50.80
N SER A 213 -25.88 32.75 51.88
CA SER A 213 -27.32 32.36 51.95
C SER A 213 -27.95 31.28 51.04
N VAL A 214 -28.33 30.17 51.68
CA VAL A 214 -29.59 29.37 51.46
C VAL A 214 -30.80 30.14 52.09
N PRO A 215 -32.13 29.80 51.95
CA PRO A 215 -32.74 28.47 51.74
C PRO A 215 -34.02 28.32 50.86
N VAL A 216 -34.44 27.05 50.75
CA VAL A 216 -35.76 26.41 50.41
C VAL A 216 -36.95 26.86 51.33
N PRO A 217 -38.24 26.44 51.17
CA PRO A 217 -38.90 25.55 50.17
C PRO A 217 -40.35 25.94 49.66
N ASN A 218 -40.91 25.05 48.81
CA ASN A 218 -42.28 24.50 48.81
C ASN A 218 -43.46 25.01 47.93
N GLU A 219 -43.94 24.08 47.08
CA GLU A 219 -45.33 23.60 46.86
C GLU A 219 -46.37 24.19 45.84
N THR A 220 -47.04 23.20 45.19
CA THR A 220 -48.37 23.16 44.57
C THR A 220 -48.70 23.75 43.17
N LYS A 221 -49.03 22.81 42.26
CA LYS A 221 -50.11 22.80 41.23
C LYS A 221 -50.05 23.88 40.12
N SER A 222 -50.21 23.56 38.82
CA SER A 222 -51.13 22.57 38.22
C SER A 222 -50.76 22.13 36.78
N ASN A 223 -51.49 21.12 36.29
CA ASN A 223 -51.74 20.59 34.92
C ASN A 223 -51.20 21.41 33.71
N LEU A 224 -50.80 20.79 32.57
CA LEU A 224 -51.51 19.73 31.82
C LEU A 224 -50.59 18.78 30.99
N GLU A 225 -51.23 17.79 30.34
CA GLU A 225 -50.65 16.76 29.43
C GLU A 225 -49.97 17.36 28.17
N GLN A 226 -48.92 16.78 27.56
CA GLN A 226 -48.62 15.43 27.05
C GLN A 226 -49.29 15.02 25.71
N SER A 227 -48.46 14.45 24.81
CA SER A 227 -48.81 13.78 23.53
C SER A 227 -49.44 14.70 22.45
N SER A 228 -49.58 14.34 21.17
CA SER A 228 -49.31 13.12 20.36
C SER A 228 -48.77 13.57 18.96
N VAL A 229 -48.07 12.82 18.10
CA VAL A 229 -48.04 11.41 17.65
C VAL A 229 -49.08 11.04 16.57
N SER A 230 -48.56 10.84 15.33
CA SER A 230 -49.03 9.98 14.22
C SER A 230 -50.05 10.46 13.15
N ASN A 231 -49.63 10.27 11.88
CA ASN A 231 -50.40 9.87 10.67
C ASN A 231 -51.50 10.85 10.12
N THR A 232 -52.06 10.75 8.89
CA THR A 232 -52.16 9.62 7.92
C THR A 232 -52.46 10.07 6.45
N THR A 233 -52.06 9.24 5.45
CA THR A 233 -52.72 8.97 4.12
C THR A 233 -52.93 10.01 2.97
N LYS A 234 -52.48 9.57 1.76
CA LYS A 234 -53.16 9.54 0.42
C LYS A 234 -53.85 10.79 -0.18
N THR A 235 -53.41 11.19 -1.38
CA THR A 235 -54.10 11.13 -2.71
C THR A 235 -53.34 12.03 -3.73
N LYS A 236 -53.64 12.12 -5.04
CA LYS A 236 -53.90 11.10 -6.11
C LYS A 236 -54.04 11.88 -7.46
N ASN A 237 -53.41 11.41 -8.55
CA ASN A 237 -53.63 11.86 -9.96
C ASN A 237 -53.24 13.35 -10.21
N GLU A 238 -53.11 13.90 -11.42
CA GLU A 238 -53.08 13.45 -12.84
C GLU A 238 -52.16 14.49 -13.55
N SER A 239 -51.29 14.30 -14.54
CA SER A 239 -51.16 13.46 -15.76
C SER A 239 -50.97 14.39 -16.98
N LYS A 240 -50.46 13.84 -18.11
CA LYS A 240 -50.46 14.45 -19.47
C LYS A 240 -49.50 15.65 -19.69
N GLN A 241 -48.95 15.90 -20.90
CA GLN A 241 -49.14 15.20 -22.19
C GLN A 241 -47.91 15.29 -23.14
N THR A 242 -47.77 14.29 -24.03
CA THR A 242 -47.21 14.27 -25.43
C THR A 242 -45.96 15.12 -25.77
N SER A 243 -44.83 14.63 -26.34
CA SER A 243 -44.50 13.62 -27.39
C SER A 243 -44.47 14.14 -28.84
N VAL A 244 -43.63 13.54 -29.71
CA VAL A 244 -43.43 13.83 -31.15
C VAL A 244 -42.62 15.12 -31.40
N SER A 245 -41.60 15.22 -32.27
CA SER A 245 -40.80 14.26 -33.08
C SER A 245 -39.29 14.60 -32.96
N GLU A 246 -38.29 14.26 -33.79
CA GLU A 246 -38.08 13.57 -35.10
C GLU A 246 -36.70 12.84 -35.02
N SER A 247 -36.27 11.79 -35.72
CA SER A 247 -36.52 11.16 -37.05
C SER A 247 -35.78 11.73 -38.28
N SER A 248 -34.68 12.51 -38.16
CA SER A 248 -33.92 12.96 -39.35
C SER A 248 -32.44 13.34 -39.11
N GLU A 249 -31.51 12.39 -38.96
CA GLU A 249 -30.06 12.71 -39.01
C GLU A 249 -29.08 11.58 -39.44
N VAL A 250 -29.56 10.39 -39.84
CA VAL A 250 -28.68 9.23 -40.15
C VAL A 250 -28.50 8.96 -41.66
N GLU A 251 -29.35 9.53 -42.52
CA GLU A 251 -29.43 9.17 -43.95
C GLU A 251 -28.54 10.00 -44.90
N LEU A 252 -27.40 10.51 -44.41
CA LEU A 252 -26.52 11.43 -45.18
C LEU A 252 -25.06 10.97 -45.35
N GLN A 253 -24.71 9.73 -44.97
CA GLN A 253 -23.36 9.17 -45.14
C GLN A 253 -23.26 7.94 -46.06
N GLN A 254 -24.33 7.55 -46.78
CA GLN A 254 -24.32 6.40 -47.71
C GLN A 254 -24.50 6.76 -49.19
N LYS A 255 -24.36 8.04 -49.59
CA LYS A 255 -24.50 8.51 -50.98
C LYS A 255 -23.25 9.17 -51.60
N GLN A 256 -22.07 8.95 -51.03
CA GLN A 256 -20.79 9.47 -51.57
C GLN A 256 -19.74 8.38 -51.88
N SER A 257 -20.13 7.11 -51.89
CA SER A 257 -19.22 5.95 -52.05
C SER A 257 -19.46 5.09 -53.30
N THR A 258 -20.37 5.49 -54.20
CA THR A 258 -20.86 4.64 -55.29
C THR A 258 -20.71 5.19 -56.72
N GLU A 259 -20.10 6.37 -56.93
CA GLU A 259 -20.03 7.02 -58.26
C GLU A 259 -18.59 7.32 -58.76
N SER A 260 -17.55 6.68 -58.21
CA SER A 260 -16.14 6.96 -58.58
C SER A 260 -15.35 5.79 -59.20
N LYS A 261 -16.03 4.70 -59.59
CA LYS A 261 -15.46 3.60 -60.39
C LYS A 261 -16.50 2.99 -61.33
N GLY A 262 -16.56 3.43 -62.60
CA GLY A 262 -17.60 2.93 -63.49
C GLY A 262 -17.69 3.42 -64.93
N VAL A 263 -16.62 3.95 -65.55
CA VAL A 263 -16.30 3.89 -67.00
C VAL A 263 -14.78 3.89 -67.13
#